data_AF-A0A957C8B1-F1
#
_entry.id   AF-A0A957C8B1-F1
#
_cell.length_a   1.000
_cell.length_b   1.000
_cell.length_c   1.000
_cell.angle_alpha   90.00
_cell.angle_beta   90.00
_cell.angle_gamma   90.00
#
_symmetry.space_group_name_H-M   'P 1'
#
loop_
_entity.id
_entity.type
_entity.pdbx_description
1 polymer ?
#
loop_
_entity_poly.entity_id
_entity_poly.type
_entity_poly.pdbx_seq_one_letter_code
_entity_poly.pdbx_strand_id
1 'polypeptide(L)'
;MNHDNTWQSAVTTIPVWLRSQFPDDVPLEIQVSRFLVHFSEALDQLKGQLLTETRLTRPELALLFALMYFGPQAEPALWEQRVQQLLKLSPSGDLTSDEACLDLAIAYGCGWHQESSTGSGNRSGRWHRAIVALRTLVEASLHQTFKLIVPLLPHPYFLFSGSIKEGGRFYSDVIALELAHNRCRCGKHRQGCQKKGGGYACGQACCREEHQLSRWEPAVCSLQAFVAHSIRGNASSQLKTGAFTTSMLYPLINADSGVTVDSVEFKICGSCSETAVLQTIALHKEPPSQGSLMYEGNSCPECDIPANRATTYHKARKNWILIPYEFGGAYEMLDRWRCPRCRNLFPVNLAICPLCSTATPQRKTTIWVYSPLGRPLDGEEDAQ
;
A
#
# COMPACT_ATOMS: atom_id res chain seq x y z
N MET A 1 -30.40 -15.77 38.34
CA MET A 1 -28.94 -15.56 38.21
C MET A 1 -28.73 -14.17 37.64
N ASN A 2 -27.95 -13.33 38.33
CA ASN A 2 -27.69 -11.94 37.95
C ASN A 2 -26.76 -11.87 36.73
N HIS A 3 -27.05 -10.95 35.81
CA HIS A 3 -26.20 -10.65 34.64
C HIS A 3 -24.76 -10.32 35.05
N ASP A 4 -24.59 -9.63 36.18
CA ASP A 4 -23.30 -9.22 36.75
C ASP A 4 -22.35 -10.40 37.01
N ASN A 5 -22.88 -11.56 37.42
CA ASN A 5 -22.07 -12.74 37.72
C ASN A 5 -21.38 -13.29 36.46
N THR A 6 -22.00 -13.12 35.29
CA THR A 6 -21.47 -13.67 34.04
C THR A 6 -20.25 -12.89 33.51
N TRP A 7 -20.29 -11.57 33.61
CA TRP A 7 -19.16 -10.72 33.24
C TRP A 7 -18.00 -10.89 34.22
N GLN A 8 -18.30 -10.96 35.52
CA GLN A 8 -17.28 -11.14 36.53
C GLN A 8 -16.52 -12.47 36.35
N SER A 9 -17.21 -13.57 36.03
CA SER A 9 -16.58 -14.88 35.75
C SER A 9 -15.68 -14.84 34.50
N ALA A 10 -16.13 -14.19 33.42
CA ALA A 10 -15.31 -14.04 32.21
C ALA A 10 -14.06 -13.18 32.46
N VAL A 11 -14.22 -12.05 33.14
CA VAL A 11 -13.14 -11.09 33.41
C VAL A 11 -12.09 -11.64 34.39
N THR A 12 -12.43 -12.60 35.25
CA THR A 12 -11.44 -13.30 36.10
C THR A 12 -10.77 -14.47 35.38
N THR A 13 -11.52 -15.21 34.56
CA THR A 13 -11.03 -16.43 33.90
C THR A 13 -10.11 -16.12 32.70
N ILE A 14 -10.50 -15.15 31.86
CA ILE A 14 -9.77 -14.83 30.62
C ILE A 14 -8.30 -14.48 30.86
N PRO A 15 -7.92 -13.60 31.82
CA PRO A 15 -6.52 -13.28 32.07
C PRO A 15 -5.67 -14.47 32.50
N VAL A 16 -6.24 -15.36 33.32
CA VAL A 16 -5.56 -16.58 33.77
C VAL A 16 -5.31 -17.50 32.57
N TRP A 17 -6.33 -17.68 31.73
CA TRP A 17 -6.22 -18.45 30.51
C TRP A 17 -5.18 -17.85 29.55
N LEU A 18 -5.23 -16.54 29.29
CA LEU A 18 -4.30 -15.84 28.41
C LEU A 18 -2.84 -15.99 28.87
N ARG A 19 -2.56 -15.89 30.17
CA ARG A 19 -1.20 -16.11 30.71
C ARG A 19 -0.71 -17.54 30.51
N SER A 20 -1.61 -18.53 30.52
CA SER A 20 -1.25 -19.93 30.29
C SER A 20 -0.91 -20.21 28.81
N GLN A 21 -1.56 -19.51 27.88
CA GLN A 21 -1.39 -19.71 26.44
C GLN A 21 -0.28 -18.82 25.84
N PHE A 22 -0.07 -17.63 26.42
CA PHE A 22 0.87 -16.63 25.95
C PHE A 22 1.80 -16.22 27.12
N PRO A 23 2.77 -17.07 27.47
CA PRO A 23 3.66 -16.81 28.59
C PRO A 23 4.64 -15.66 28.27
N ASP A 24 5.02 -14.90 29.30
CA ASP A 24 5.78 -13.65 29.16
C ASP A 24 7.23 -13.85 28.68
N ASP A 25 7.74 -15.08 28.67
CA ASP A 25 9.08 -15.44 28.16
C ASP A 25 9.12 -15.55 26.62
N VAL A 26 7.97 -15.67 25.95
CA VAL A 26 7.88 -15.67 24.49
C VAL A 26 7.96 -14.24 23.97
N PRO A 27 8.78 -13.93 22.94
CA PRO A 27 8.82 -12.61 22.33
C PRO A 27 7.43 -12.11 21.93
N LEU A 28 7.14 -10.84 22.22
CA LEU A 28 5.79 -10.29 22.07
C LEU A 28 5.26 -10.41 20.64
N GLU A 29 6.10 -10.19 19.63
CA GLU A 29 5.74 -10.34 18.22
C GLU A 29 5.26 -11.75 17.89
N ILE A 30 5.88 -12.77 18.51
CA ILE A 30 5.49 -14.18 18.33
C ILE A 30 4.16 -14.43 19.04
N GLN A 31 3.98 -13.91 20.26
CA GLN A 31 2.70 -14.03 20.98
C GLN A 31 1.55 -13.43 20.17
N VAL A 32 1.71 -12.18 19.70
CA VAL A 32 0.68 -11.47 18.95
C VAL A 32 0.39 -12.17 17.64
N SER A 33 1.41 -12.60 16.90
CA SER A 33 1.20 -13.32 15.65
C SER A 33 0.45 -14.64 15.86
N ARG A 34 0.78 -15.40 16.92
CA ARG A 34 0.04 -16.61 17.29
C ARG A 34 -1.40 -16.30 17.67
N PHE A 35 -1.63 -15.25 18.45
CA PHE A 35 -2.97 -14.83 18.86
C PHE A 35 -3.83 -14.46 17.65
N LEU A 36 -3.30 -13.68 16.70
CA LEU A 36 -4.03 -13.30 15.49
C LEU A 36 -4.40 -14.51 14.61
N VAL A 37 -3.48 -15.47 14.46
CA VAL A 37 -3.69 -16.66 13.61
C VAL A 37 -4.68 -17.64 14.23
N HIS A 38 -4.61 -17.83 15.55
CA HIS A 38 -5.40 -18.85 16.27
C HIS A 38 -6.55 -18.25 17.07
N PHE A 39 -6.98 -17.02 16.77
CA PHE A 39 -7.98 -16.30 17.57
C PHE A 39 -9.29 -17.08 17.75
N SER A 40 -9.87 -17.59 16.66
CA SER A 40 -11.14 -18.32 16.71
C SER A 40 -11.02 -19.67 17.43
N GLU A 41 -9.90 -20.38 17.24
CA GLU A 41 -9.63 -21.65 17.94
C GLU A 41 -9.45 -21.42 19.45
N ALA A 42 -8.69 -20.38 19.82
CA ALA A 42 -8.52 -19.93 21.20
C ALA A 42 -9.86 -19.54 21.84
N LEU A 43 -10.71 -18.83 21.09
CA LEU A 43 -12.04 -18.44 21.54
C LEU A 43 -12.95 -19.65 21.78
N ASP A 44 -12.93 -20.65 20.89
CA ASP A 44 -13.72 -21.88 21.06
C ASP A 44 -13.25 -22.71 22.26
N GLN A 45 -11.95 -22.79 22.50
CA GLN A 45 -11.38 -23.44 23.70
C GLN A 45 -11.79 -22.72 24.98
N LEU A 46 -11.67 -21.39 25.01
CA LEU A 46 -12.07 -20.56 26.13
C LEU A 46 -13.58 -20.70 26.39
N LYS A 47 -14.40 -20.66 25.34
CA LYS A 47 -15.85 -20.85 25.43
C LYS A 47 -16.15 -22.18 26.11
N GLY A 48 -15.50 -23.26 25.68
CA GLY A 48 -15.61 -24.60 26.29
C GLY A 48 -15.39 -24.63 27.80
N GLN A 49 -14.48 -23.80 28.31
CA GLN A 49 -14.19 -23.69 29.75
C GLN A 49 -15.20 -22.79 30.50
N LEU A 50 -15.81 -21.83 29.81
CA LEU A 50 -16.82 -20.91 30.37
C LEU A 50 -18.26 -21.46 30.32
N LEU A 51 -18.47 -22.63 29.69
CA LEU A 51 -19.77 -23.19 29.28
C LEU A 51 -20.78 -23.46 30.42
N THR A 52 -20.37 -23.45 31.68
CA THR A 52 -21.32 -23.66 32.79
C THR A 52 -21.95 -22.37 33.33
N GLU A 53 -21.39 -21.18 33.06
CA GLU A 53 -21.76 -19.99 33.85
C GLU A 53 -22.03 -18.70 33.06
N THR A 54 -21.55 -18.56 31.82
CA THR A 54 -21.61 -17.25 31.11
C THR A 54 -22.75 -17.16 30.08
N ARG A 55 -23.44 -16.02 30.05
CA ARG A 55 -24.52 -15.70 29.08
C ARG A 55 -24.07 -14.77 27.94
N LEU A 56 -22.76 -14.57 27.80
CA LEU A 56 -22.21 -13.70 26.77
C LEU A 56 -22.50 -14.28 25.38
N THR A 57 -22.93 -13.42 24.47
CA THR A 57 -23.00 -13.76 23.04
C THR A 57 -21.60 -13.99 22.49
N ARG A 58 -21.48 -14.70 21.35
CA ARG A 58 -20.17 -14.94 20.72
C ARG A 58 -19.41 -13.63 20.43
N PRO A 59 -20.03 -12.57 19.88
CA PRO A 59 -19.34 -11.30 19.65
C PRO A 59 -18.90 -10.59 20.94
N GLU A 60 -19.71 -10.63 22.00
CA GLU A 60 -19.31 -10.07 23.30
C GLU A 60 -18.09 -10.79 23.88
N LEU A 61 -18.09 -12.13 23.84
CA LEU A 61 -16.97 -12.93 24.32
C LEU A 61 -15.72 -12.71 23.46
N ALA A 62 -15.86 -12.70 22.13
CA ALA A 62 -14.76 -12.45 21.21
C ALA A 62 -14.12 -11.07 21.45
N LEU A 63 -14.95 -10.02 21.54
CA LEU A 63 -14.47 -8.66 21.75
C LEU A 63 -13.85 -8.50 23.14
N LEU A 64 -14.48 -9.04 24.20
CA LEU A 64 -13.91 -9.05 25.54
C LEU A 64 -12.53 -9.73 25.54
N PHE A 65 -12.44 -10.92 24.94
CA PHE A 65 -11.22 -11.70 24.86
C PHE A 65 -10.10 -10.92 24.14
N ALA A 66 -10.38 -10.30 23.00
CA ALA A 66 -9.43 -9.48 22.27
C ALA A 66 -9.02 -8.21 23.05
N LEU A 67 -9.97 -7.50 23.67
CA LEU A 67 -9.67 -6.31 24.48
C LEU A 67 -8.79 -6.63 25.68
N MET A 68 -9.03 -7.76 26.36
CA MET A 68 -8.21 -8.18 27.49
C MET A 68 -6.82 -8.66 27.07
N TYR A 69 -6.69 -9.23 25.87
CA TYR A 69 -5.39 -9.61 25.33
C TYR A 69 -4.53 -8.39 24.97
N PHE A 70 -5.12 -7.40 24.30
CA PHE A 70 -4.39 -6.22 23.84
C PHE A 70 -4.26 -5.12 24.90
N GLY A 71 -5.26 -4.95 25.76
CA GLY A 71 -5.40 -3.84 26.68
C GLY A 71 -4.64 -3.97 28.00
N PRO A 72 -4.64 -2.91 28.81
CA PRO A 72 -3.99 -2.91 30.11
C PRO A 72 -4.70 -3.87 31.07
N GLN A 73 -3.96 -4.62 31.87
CA GLN A 73 -4.56 -5.59 32.81
C GLN A 73 -5.28 -4.94 34.01
N ALA A 74 -5.21 -3.62 34.18
CA ALA A 74 -5.53 -2.94 35.43
C ALA A 74 -7.02 -2.54 35.62
N GLU A 75 -7.91 -2.73 34.65
CA GLU A 75 -9.29 -2.18 34.75
C GLU A 75 -10.43 -3.16 34.38
N PRO A 76 -10.64 -4.25 35.15
CA PRO A 76 -11.77 -5.17 35.02
C PRO A 76 -13.16 -4.53 34.88
N ALA A 77 -13.43 -3.48 35.66
CA ALA A 77 -14.75 -2.90 35.83
C ALA A 77 -15.28 -2.14 34.59
N LEU A 78 -14.39 -1.75 33.66
CA LEU A 78 -14.77 -0.98 32.47
C LEU A 78 -14.95 -1.85 31.23
N TRP A 79 -14.64 -3.15 31.29
CA TRP A 79 -14.67 -4.00 30.10
C TRP A 79 -16.07 -4.19 29.54
N GLU A 80 -17.06 -4.43 30.39
CA GLU A 80 -18.46 -4.57 29.95
C GLU A 80 -18.92 -3.30 29.20
N GLN A 81 -18.73 -2.13 29.81
CA GLN A 81 -19.09 -0.86 29.19
C GLN A 81 -18.37 -0.64 27.86
N ARG A 82 -17.06 -0.95 27.78
CA ARG A 82 -16.27 -0.82 26.54
C ARG A 82 -16.74 -1.78 25.45
N VAL A 83 -17.01 -3.05 25.78
CA VAL A 83 -17.54 -4.02 24.83
C VAL A 83 -18.88 -3.53 24.28
N GLN A 84 -19.80 -3.13 25.15
CA GLN A 84 -21.11 -2.63 24.73
C GLN A 84 -21.01 -1.35 23.89
N GLN A 85 -20.07 -0.46 24.20
CA GLN A 85 -19.81 0.74 23.40
C GLN A 85 -19.30 0.38 22.00
N LEU A 86 -18.32 -0.52 21.90
CA LEU A 86 -17.72 -0.91 20.62
C LEU A 86 -18.69 -1.70 19.74
N LEU A 87 -19.50 -2.59 20.32
CA LEU A 87 -20.53 -3.32 19.58
C LEU A 87 -21.57 -2.36 18.96
N LYS A 88 -21.89 -1.24 19.63
CA LYS A 88 -22.79 -0.19 19.09
C LYS A 88 -22.17 0.60 17.93
N LEU A 89 -20.85 0.65 17.82
CA LEU A 89 -20.15 1.39 16.76
C LEU A 89 -20.06 0.61 15.45
N SER A 90 -20.59 -0.61 15.39
CA SER A 90 -20.70 -1.36 14.14
C SER A 90 -22.17 -1.43 13.67
N PRO A 91 -22.63 -0.45 12.88
CA PRO A 91 -24.04 -0.30 12.53
C PRO A 91 -24.57 -1.34 11.53
N SER A 92 -23.71 -2.13 10.87
CA SER A 92 -24.12 -3.01 9.77
C SER A 92 -24.54 -4.42 10.18
N GLY A 93 -24.61 -4.74 11.47
CA GLY A 93 -25.12 -6.05 11.95
C GLY A 93 -24.22 -7.25 11.61
N ASP A 94 -23.08 -7.03 10.95
CA ASP A 94 -22.16 -8.08 10.49
C ASP A 94 -20.96 -8.28 11.44
N LEU A 95 -21.06 -7.82 12.69
CA LEU A 95 -20.16 -8.22 13.80
C LEU A 95 -20.29 -9.70 14.20
N THR A 96 -20.84 -10.53 13.31
CA THR A 96 -21.00 -11.95 13.56
C THR A 96 -19.66 -12.69 13.45
N SER A 97 -18.67 -12.09 12.80
CA SER A 97 -17.34 -12.71 12.66
C SER A 97 -16.41 -12.38 13.82
N ASP A 98 -15.61 -13.37 14.19
CA ASP A 98 -14.57 -13.25 15.21
C ASP A 98 -13.50 -12.23 14.75
N GLU A 99 -13.22 -12.18 13.45
CA GLU A 99 -12.27 -11.25 12.83
C GLU A 99 -12.69 -9.78 12.99
N ALA A 100 -13.98 -9.47 12.87
CA ALA A 100 -14.45 -8.10 13.04
C ALA A 100 -14.29 -7.63 14.50
N CYS A 101 -14.49 -8.52 15.47
CA CYS A 101 -14.23 -8.24 16.89
C CYS A 101 -12.73 -8.00 17.15
N LEU A 102 -11.87 -8.79 16.51
CA LEU A 102 -10.42 -8.65 16.59
C LEU A 102 -9.96 -7.31 16.01
N ASP A 103 -10.45 -6.95 14.81
CA ASP A 103 -10.17 -5.68 14.14
C ASP A 103 -10.55 -4.47 15.02
N LEU A 104 -11.75 -4.51 15.63
CA LEU A 104 -12.21 -3.47 16.55
C LEU A 104 -11.27 -3.31 17.76
N ALA A 105 -10.85 -4.43 18.37
CA ALA A 105 -9.97 -4.39 19.54
C ALA A 105 -8.58 -3.83 19.20
N ILE A 106 -8.01 -4.21 18.04
CA ILE A 106 -6.74 -3.67 17.55
C ILE A 106 -6.86 -2.16 17.29
N ALA A 107 -7.88 -1.75 16.55
CA ALA A 107 -8.09 -0.34 16.22
C ALA A 107 -8.31 0.51 17.47
N TYR A 108 -9.17 0.06 18.39
CA TYR A 108 -9.42 0.73 19.66
C TYR A 108 -8.14 0.85 20.49
N GLY A 109 -7.36 -0.23 20.62
CA GLY A 109 -6.06 -0.21 21.29
C GLY A 109 -5.03 0.71 20.61
N CYS A 110 -5.17 0.98 19.32
CA CYS A 110 -4.35 1.94 18.58
C CYS A 110 -4.85 3.39 18.68
N GLY A 111 -5.96 3.64 19.39
CA GLY A 111 -6.50 4.99 19.63
C GLY A 111 -7.73 5.35 18.78
N TRP A 112 -8.30 4.42 18.01
CA TRP A 112 -9.58 4.64 17.32
C TRP A 112 -10.72 4.78 18.33
N HIS A 113 -11.55 5.83 18.20
CA HIS A 113 -12.63 6.17 19.14
C HIS A 113 -12.23 6.30 20.62
N GLN A 114 -10.93 6.38 20.94
CA GLN A 114 -10.52 6.83 22.26
C GLN A 114 -10.72 8.35 22.31
N GLU A 115 -11.63 8.81 23.18
CA GLU A 115 -11.74 10.23 23.51
C GLU A 115 -10.39 10.68 24.06
N SER A 116 -9.58 11.25 23.19
CA SER A 116 -8.33 11.88 23.58
C SER A 116 -8.75 13.10 24.36
N SER A 117 -8.72 13.03 25.68
CA SER A 117 -8.89 14.21 26.53
C SER A 117 -7.85 15.22 26.09
N THR A 118 -8.28 16.20 25.31
CA THR A 118 -7.47 17.07 24.43
C THR A 118 -6.49 17.95 25.21
N GLY A 119 -6.44 17.86 26.54
CA GLY A 119 -5.62 18.69 27.42
C GLY A 119 -4.43 17.99 28.08
N SER A 120 -4.36 16.66 28.15
CA SER A 120 -3.21 15.99 28.77
C SER A 120 -2.33 15.38 27.68
N GLY A 121 -1.08 15.84 27.54
CA GLY A 121 -0.08 15.29 26.60
C GLY A 121 0.31 13.84 26.88
N ASN A 122 -0.50 13.11 27.65
CA ASN A 122 -0.30 11.72 27.99
C ASN A 122 -0.65 10.87 26.76
N ARG A 123 0.40 10.53 26.01
CA ARG A 123 0.43 9.50 24.96
C ARG A 123 0.06 8.09 25.46
N SER A 124 -0.48 7.96 26.68
CA SER A 124 -0.63 6.75 27.47
C SER A 124 -1.87 5.90 27.12
N GLY A 125 -2.70 6.32 26.17
CA GLY A 125 -3.92 5.57 25.80
C GLY A 125 -3.70 4.39 24.85
N ARG A 126 -2.57 4.35 24.12
CA ARG A 126 -2.31 3.30 23.12
C ARG A 126 -1.70 2.05 23.74
N TRP A 127 -2.20 0.90 23.34
CA TRP A 127 -1.77 -0.37 23.87
C TRP A 127 -0.65 -0.96 23.04
N HIS A 128 0.46 -1.30 23.69
CA HIS A 128 1.66 -1.78 22.99
C HIS A 128 1.37 -3.03 22.14
N ARG A 129 0.61 -3.99 22.67
CA ARG A 129 0.22 -5.21 21.94
C ARG A 129 -0.66 -4.91 20.73
N ALA A 130 -1.55 -3.92 20.81
CA ALA A 130 -2.37 -3.49 19.68
C ALA A 130 -1.52 -2.86 18.56
N ILE A 131 -0.52 -2.05 18.92
CA ILE A 131 0.42 -1.49 17.94
C ILE A 131 1.22 -2.61 17.25
N VAL A 132 1.68 -3.61 18.01
CA VAL A 132 2.36 -4.79 17.43
C VAL A 132 1.42 -5.56 16.50
N ALA A 133 0.14 -5.71 16.86
CA ALA A 133 -0.85 -6.35 15.99
C ALA A 133 -1.08 -5.57 14.69
N LEU A 134 -1.24 -4.24 14.78
CA LEU A 134 -1.35 -3.36 13.62
C LEU A 134 -0.12 -3.45 12.72
N ARG A 135 1.09 -3.48 13.31
CA ARG A 135 2.34 -3.71 12.58
C ARG A 135 2.34 -5.05 11.84
N THR A 136 1.87 -6.13 12.44
CA THR A 136 1.73 -7.44 11.75
C THR A 136 0.79 -7.35 10.55
N LEU A 137 -0.34 -6.65 10.66
CA LEU A 137 -1.26 -6.41 9.53
C LEU A 137 -0.61 -5.60 8.41
N VAL A 138 0.17 -4.57 8.78
CA VAL A 138 0.94 -3.74 7.85
C VAL A 138 2.00 -4.59 7.15
N GLU A 139 2.75 -5.41 7.87
CA GLU A 139 3.79 -6.28 7.33
C GLU A 139 3.23 -7.29 6.31
N ALA A 140 2.10 -7.93 6.62
CA ALA A 140 1.42 -8.83 5.69
C ALA A 140 1.00 -8.10 4.38
N SER A 141 0.48 -6.88 4.52
CA SER A 141 0.05 -6.05 3.38
C SER A 141 1.22 -5.51 2.56
N LEU A 142 2.35 -5.19 3.20
CA LEU A 142 3.60 -4.85 2.54
C LEU A 142 4.11 -6.02 1.71
N HIS A 143 4.14 -7.22 2.27
CA HIS A 143 4.57 -8.42 1.56
C HIS A 143 3.73 -8.68 0.30
N GLN A 144 2.40 -8.56 0.41
CA GLN A 144 1.51 -8.64 -0.75
C GLN A 144 1.80 -7.54 -1.78
N THR A 145 2.04 -6.31 -1.33
CA THR A 145 2.34 -5.19 -2.22
C THR A 145 3.66 -5.38 -2.94
N PHE A 146 4.72 -5.84 -2.26
CA PHE A 146 5.99 -6.15 -2.89
C PHE A 146 5.88 -7.28 -3.90
N LYS A 147 5.10 -8.34 -3.63
CA LYS A 147 4.81 -9.38 -4.64
C LYS A 147 4.21 -8.84 -5.93
N LEU A 148 3.49 -7.72 -5.87
CA LEU A 148 2.91 -7.06 -7.05
C LEU A 148 3.89 -6.10 -7.73
N ILE A 149 4.80 -5.46 -6.97
CA ILE A 149 5.78 -4.51 -7.51
C ILE A 149 6.97 -5.23 -8.13
N VAL A 150 7.46 -6.29 -7.51
CA VAL A 150 8.69 -7.01 -7.91
C VAL A 150 8.68 -7.44 -9.38
N PRO A 151 7.61 -8.05 -9.92
CA PRO A 151 7.58 -8.45 -11.31
C PRO A 151 7.56 -7.28 -12.30
N LEU A 152 7.29 -6.05 -11.83
CA LEU A 152 7.27 -4.84 -12.64
C LEU A 152 8.65 -4.17 -12.73
N LEU A 153 9.65 -4.68 -12.00
CA LEU A 153 10.99 -4.11 -11.96
C LEU A 153 11.97 -5.00 -12.76
N PRO A 154 12.79 -4.42 -13.64
CA PRO A 154 13.75 -5.18 -14.43
C PRO A 154 14.83 -5.84 -13.55
N HIS A 155 15.18 -5.22 -12.42
CA HIS A 155 16.17 -5.72 -11.46
C HIS A 155 15.63 -5.59 -10.04
N PRO A 156 14.88 -6.58 -9.53
CA PRO A 156 14.21 -6.45 -8.24
C PRO A 156 15.18 -6.41 -7.05
N TYR A 157 16.42 -6.90 -7.22
CA TYR A 157 17.43 -6.94 -6.16
C TYR A 157 17.72 -5.58 -5.51
N PHE A 158 17.49 -4.47 -6.22
CA PHE A 158 17.72 -3.11 -5.70
C PHE A 158 16.72 -2.68 -4.62
N LEU A 159 15.50 -3.21 -4.64
CA LEU A 159 14.57 -3.00 -3.52
C LEU A 159 14.99 -3.76 -2.25
N PHE A 160 15.93 -4.69 -2.36
CA PHE A 160 16.16 -5.76 -1.37
C PHE A 160 17.64 -5.96 -1.02
N SER A 161 18.47 -4.93 -1.16
CA SER A 161 19.90 -5.00 -0.82
C SER A 161 20.16 -5.23 0.69
N GLY A 162 19.15 -5.03 1.55
CA GLY A 162 18.99 -5.69 2.85
C GLY A 162 17.78 -6.62 2.78
N SER A 163 17.79 -7.78 3.46
CA SER A 163 16.80 -8.83 3.23
C SER A 163 15.35 -8.27 3.22
N ILE A 164 14.49 -8.79 2.34
CA ILE A 164 13.05 -8.41 2.25
C ILE A 164 12.40 -8.28 3.63
N LYS A 165 12.84 -9.11 4.57
CA LYS A 165 12.37 -9.14 5.95
C LYS A 165 12.79 -7.91 6.76
N GLU A 166 14.02 -7.43 6.60
CA GLU A 166 14.54 -6.27 7.34
C GLU A 166 13.94 -4.95 6.83
N GLY A 167 13.94 -4.74 5.51
CA GLY A 167 13.29 -3.56 4.92
C GLY A 167 11.79 -3.54 5.18
N GLY A 168 11.13 -4.70 5.02
CA GLY A 168 9.71 -4.86 5.33
C GLY A 168 9.35 -4.52 6.78
N ARG A 169 10.21 -4.89 7.73
CA ARG A 169 10.04 -4.55 9.16
C ARG A 169 10.16 -3.06 9.41
N PHE A 170 11.17 -2.40 8.84
CA PHE A 170 11.33 -0.95 8.98
C PHE A 170 10.10 -0.19 8.46
N TYR A 171 9.64 -0.52 7.25
CA TYR A 171 8.43 0.11 6.69
C TYR A 171 7.18 -0.22 7.51
N SER A 172 7.07 -1.44 8.06
CA SER A 172 5.90 -1.83 8.86
C SER A 172 5.82 -1.06 10.16
N ASP A 173 6.94 -0.87 10.85
CA ASP A 173 7.05 -0.07 12.07
C ASP A 173 6.65 1.39 11.81
N VAL A 174 7.23 2.01 10.76
CA VAL A 174 6.94 3.40 10.41
C VAL A 174 5.45 3.58 10.08
N ILE A 175 4.89 2.74 9.21
CA ILE A 175 3.50 2.89 8.77
C ILE A 175 2.52 2.60 9.92
N ALA A 176 2.76 1.56 10.73
CA ALA A 176 1.89 1.23 11.86
C ALA A 176 1.86 2.36 12.90
N LEU A 177 3.01 2.96 13.22
CA LEU A 177 3.07 4.10 14.11
C LEU A 177 2.37 5.33 13.52
N GLU A 178 2.54 5.61 12.23
CA GLU A 178 1.88 6.72 11.57
C GLU A 178 0.34 6.52 11.61
N LEU A 179 -0.16 5.33 11.25
CA LEU A 179 -1.59 4.99 11.34
C LEU A 179 -2.16 5.13 12.76
N ALA A 180 -1.50 4.53 13.76
CA ALA A 180 -1.95 4.60 15.15
C ALA A 180 -1.98 6.05 15.68
N HIS A 181 -1.09 6.91 15.18
CA HIS A 181 -1.05 8.32 15.57
C HIS A 181 -1.89 9.24 14.68
N ASN A 182 -2.67 8.70 13.73
CA ASN A 182 -3.40 9.46 12.72
C ASN A 182 -2.50 10.46 11.98
N ARG A 183 -1.28 10.03 11.70
CA ARG A 183 -0.30 10.78 10.91
C ARG A 183 -0.20 10.13 9.53
N CYS A 184 0.02 10.96 8.51
CA CYS A 184 0.16 10.47 7.16
C CYS A 184 1.27 11.22 6.43
N ARG A 185 2.18 10.45 5.81
CA ARG A 185 3.28 10.97 5.01
C ARG A 185 3.15 10.66 3.52
N CYS A 186 1.93 10.46 3.00
CA CYS A 186 1.71 10.10 1.59
C CYS A 186 2.10 11.19 0.57
N GLY A 187 2.73 12.30 0.99
CA GLY A 187 3.15 13.41 0.14
C GLY A 187 2.02 14.31 -0.36
N LYS A 188 0.76 13.88 -0.29
CA LYS A 188 -0.41 14.67 -0.69
C LYS A 188 -0.95 15.52 0.45
N HIS A 189 -0.17 16.51 0.86
CA HIS A 189 -0.70 17.65 1.61
C HIS A 189 -1.48 18.55 0.64
N ARG A 190 -2.69 19.01 0.99
CA ARG A 190 -3.41 19.99 0.16
C ARG A 190 -2.50 21.21 -0.07
N GLN A 191 -2.34 21.65 -1.32
CA GLN A 191 -1.75 22.96 -1.64
C GLN A 191 -2.53 24.01 -0.85
N GLY A 192 -1.90 24.60 0.16
CA GLY A 192 -2.56 25.46 1.16
C GLY A 192 -2.23 25.10 2.61
N CYS A 193 -1.69 23.91 2.87
CA CYS A 193 -1.12 23.54 4.17
C CYS A 193 0.29 24.12 4.33
N GLN A 194 0.45 25.43 4.14
CA GLN A 194 1.73 26.11 4.35
C GLN A 194 1.98 26.30 5.85
N LYS A 195 3.24 26.11 6.26
CA LYS A 195 3.79 26.50 7.57
C LYS A 195 3.45 27.97 7.86
N LYS A 196 2.44 28.24 8.68
CA LYS A 196 2.39 29.50 9.43
C LYS A 196 3.01 29.23 10.80
N GLY A 197 4.21 29.78 11.04
CA GLY A 197 4.80 29.84 12.39
C GLY A 197 5.60 28.61 12.86
N GLY A 198 6.51 28.06 12.05
CA GLY A 198 7.54 27.11 12.54
C GLY A 198 7.10 25.65 12.75
N GLY A 199 5.80 25.34 12.68
CA GLY A 199 5.25 23.98 12.66
C GLY A 199 4.40 23.72 11.43
N TYR A 200 4.29 22.45 11.00
CA TYR A 200 3.25 22.07 10.03
C TYR A 200 1.88 22.34 10.69
N ALA A 201 1.16 23.37 10.23
CA ALA A 201 -0.18 23.73 10.72
C ALA A 201 -1.26 22.66 10.41
N CYS A 202 -0.87 21.56 9.78
CA CYS A 202 -1.67 20.36 9.59
C CYS A 202 -1.89 19.63 10.93
N GLY A 203 -2.75 20.15 11.79
CA GLY A 203 -3.27 19.43 12.96
C GLY A 203 -4.22 18.29 12.55
N GLN A 204 -3.72 17.28 11.82
CA GLN A 204 -4.42 16.06 11.38
C GLN A 204 -5.44 16.18 10.23
N ALA A 205 -6.00 17.36 9.95
CA ALA A 205 -7.06 17.52 8.94
C ALA A 205 -6.59 17.55 7.45
N CYS A 206 -5.28 17.58 7.19
CA CYS A 206 -4.76 17.71 5.82
C CYS A 206 -4.38 16.38 5.16
N CYS A 207 -4.46 15.28 5.91
CA CYS A 207 -4.18 13.93 5.47
C CYS A 207 -5.44 13.35 4.79
N ARG A 208 -5.27 12.48 3.79
CA ARG A 208 -6.40 11.73 3.23
C ARG A 208 -7.13 11.01 4.36
N GLU A 209 -8.45 11.15 4.41
CA GLU A 209 -9.29 10.50 5.43
C GLU A 209 -9.05 8.98 5.44
N GLU A 210 -8.83 8.41 4.26
CA GLU A 210 -8.49 7.01 4.01
C GLU A 210 -7.19 6.52 4.69
N HIS A 211 -6.35 7.40 5.26
CA HIS A 211 -5.12 7.05 5.98
C HIS A 211 -5.18 7.37 7.47
N GLN A 212 -6.31 7.88 7.95
CA GLN A 212 -6.50 8.18 9.37
C GLN A 212 -7.24 7.01 10.00
N LEU A 213 -6.57 6.29 10.89
CA LEU A 213 -7.22 5.19 11.60
C LEU A 213 -8.48 5.69 12.32
N SER A 214 -8.47 6.91 12.88
CA SER A 214 -9.65 7.57 13.48
C SER A 214 -10.85 7.76 12.55
N ARG A 215 -10.66 7.62 11.24
CA ARG A 215 -11.71 7.70 10.20
C ARG A 215 -12.05 6.34 9.62
N TRP A 216 -11.42 5.26 10.09
CA TRP A 216 -11.79 3.92 9.69
C TRP A 216 -13.22 3.61 10.14
N GLU A 217 -14.02 3.07 9.23
CA GLU A 217 -15.40 2.67 9.47
C GLU A 217 -15.52 1.15 9.29
N PRO A 218 -15.70 0.39 10.38
CA PRO A 218 -15.78 -1.07 10.33
C PRO A 218 -16.98 -1.57 9.50
N ALA A 219 -18.02 -0.74 9.36
CA ALA A 219 -19.17 -1.04 8.52
C ALA A 219 -18.86 -0.98 7.01
N VAL A 220 -17.79 -0.32 6.60
CA VAL A 220 -17.40 -0.15 5.19
C VAL A 220 -16.36 -1.19 4.78
N CYS A 221 -15.34 -1.43 5.61
CA CYS A 221 -14.32 -2.45 5.33
C CYS A 221 -13.63 -2.95 6.60
N SER A 222 -13.03 -4.14 6.52
CA SER A 222 -12.16 -4.68 7.59
C SER A 222 -10.92 -3.82 7.81
N LEU A 223 -10.30 -3.94 8.99
CA LEU A 223 -9.07 -3.23 9.30
C LEU A 223 -7.94 -3.66 8.35
N GLN A 224 -7.89 -4.95 7.98
CA GLN A 224 -6.93 -5.44 6.99
C GLN A 224 -7.11 -4.77 5.62
N ALA A 225 -8.35 -4.59 5.16
CA ALA A 225 -8.62 -3.89 3.90
C ALA A 225 -8.25 -2.40 3.98
N PHE A 226 -8.53 -1.74 5.11
CA PHE A 226 -8.10 -0.37 5.38
C PHE A 226 -6.56 -0.23 5.36
N VAL A 227 -5.84 -1.13 6.02
CA VAL A 227 -4.37 -1.16 6.04
C VAL A 227 -3.81 -1.40 4.64
N ALA A 228 -4.36 -2.36 3.90
CA ALA A 228 -3.96 -2.61 2.52
C ALA A 228 -4.17 -1.36 1.65
N HIS A 229 -5.33 -0.71 1.76
CA HIS A 229 -5.62 0.55 1.08
C HIS A 229 -4.62 1.65 1.44
N SER A 230 -4.27 1.80 2.71
CA SER A 230 -3.27 2.77 3.16
C SER A 230 -1.87 2.50 2.58
N ILE A 231 -1.50 1.24 2.40
CA ILE A 231 -0.17 0.83 1.94
C ILE A 231 -0.02 0.89 0.43
N ARG A 232 -1.08 0.66 -0.35
CA ARG A 232 -0.97 0.63 -1.83
C ARG A 232 -1.98 1.48 -2.59
N GLY A 233 -2.81 2.23 -1.87
CA GLY A 233 -3.89 3.07 -2.40
C GLY A 233 -5.13 2.32 -2.87
N ASN A 234 -5.19 0.99 -2.70
CA ASN A 234 -6.38 0.16 -2.98
C ASN A 234 -6.30 -1.21 -2.29
N ALA A 235 -7.43 -1.89 -2.06
CA ALA A 235 -7.48 -3.21 -1.44
C ALA A 235 -7.61 -4.40 -2.43
N SER A 236 -7.54 -4.18 -3.75
CA SER A 236 -7.82 -5.23 -4.77
C SER A 236 -6.78 -6.38 -4.82
N SER A 237 -6.77 -7.26 -5.81
CA SER A 237 -5.60 -8.15 -6.04
C SER A 237 -4.54 -7.55 -6.97
N GLN A 238 -4.83 -6.39 -7.58
CA GLN A 238 -3.98 -5.79 -8.63
C GLN A 238 -3.38 -4.46 -8.19
N LEU A 239 -2.16 -4.16 -8.62
CA LEU A 239 -1.55 -2.87 -8.34
C LEU A 239 -2.05 -1.81 -9.32
N LYS A 240 -2.94 -0.93 -8.85
CA LYS A 240 -3.30 0.29 -9.59
C LYS A 240 -2.22 1.34 -9.33
N THR A 241 -1.23 1.43 -10.20
CA THR A 241 -0.05 2.32 -10.05
C THR A 241 -0.42 3.78 -9.77
N GLY A 242 -1.47 4.31 -10.41
CA GLY A 242 -1.97 5.66 -10.11
C GLY A 242 -2.45 5.81 -8.65
N ALA A 243 -3.12 4.80 -8.09
CA ALA A 243 -3.51 4.79 -6.69
C ALA A 243 -2.29 4.55 -5.76
N PHE A 244 -1.35 3.73 -6.21
CA PHE A 244 -0.11 3.44 -5.48
C PHE A 244 0.70 4.70 -5.15
N THR A 245 0.82 5.65 -6.09
CA THR A 245 1.51 6.95 -5.84
C THR A 245 0.93 7.77 -4.70
N THR A 246 -0.27 7.40 -4.25
CA THR A 246 -1.00 8.12 -3.23
C THR A 246 -1.02 7.41 -1.89
N SER A 247 -0.36 6.26 -1.79
CA SER A 247 -0.24 5.44 -0.60
C SER A 247 0.80 5.96 0.38
N MET A 248 0.83 5.36 1.58
CA MET A 248 1.88 5.62 2.58
C MET A 248 3.21 4.94 2.24
N LEU A 249 3.21 3.85 1.47
CA LEU A 249 4.44 3.13 1.12
C LEU A 249 5.24 3.86 0.03
N TYR A 250 4.56 4.38 -0.99
CA TYR A 250 5.22 5.01 -2.14
C TYR A 250 6.30 6.03 -1.78
N PRO A 251 6.05 7.05 -0.94
CA PRO A 251 7.09 8.04 -0.60
C PRO A 251 8.27 7.43 0.17
N LEU A 252 8.05 6.35 0.94
CA LEU A 252 9.14 5.67 1.66
C LEU A 252 10.05 4.95 0.66
N ILE A 253 9.48 4.12 -0.22
CA ILE A 253 10.29 3.41 -1.23
C ILE A 253 10.89 4.36 -2.27
N ASN A 254 10.22 5.47 -2.59
CA ASN A 254 10.77 6.48 -3.49
C ASN A 254 12.01 7.14 -2.90
N ALA A 255 11.97 7.48 -1.61
CA ALA A 255 13.12 8.05 -0.91
C ALA A 255 14.28 7.04 -0.78
N ASP A 256 13.98 5.79 -0.47
CA ASP A 256 15.00 4.78 -0.16
C ASP A 256 15.61 4.11 -1.39
N SER A 257 14.84 3.97 -2.48
CA SER A 257 15.23 3.18 -3.66
C SER A 257 15.07 3.91 -5.00
N GLY A 258 14.62 5.17 -4.99
CA GLY A 258 14.35 5.91 -6.22
C GLY A 258 13.17 5.39 -7.04
N VAL A 259 12.41 4.41 -6.54
CA VAL A 259 11.21 3.91 -7.23
C VAL A 259 10.26 5.07 -7.51
N THR A 260 9.97 5.28 -8.79
CA THR A 260 9.08 6.36 -9.24
C THR A 260 7.97 5.80 -10.12
N VAL A 261 6.87 6.55 -10.20
CA VAL A 261 5.75 6.25 -11.09
C VAL A 261 5.60 7.39 -12.08
N ASP A 262 5.88 7.11 -13.35
CA ASP A 262 5.88 8.13 -14.38
C ASP A 262 5.47 7.57 -15.76
N SER A 263 5.75 8.33 -16.82
CA SER A 263 5.54 7.94 -18.20
C SER A 263 6.80 7.29 -18.76
N VAL A 264 6.66 6.08 -19.28
CA VAL A 264 7.74 5.32 -19.92
C VAL A 264 7.46 5.15 -21.40
N GLU A 265 8.51 5.22 -22.21
CA GLU A 265 8.47 4.92 -23.64
C GLU A 265 8.40 3.42 -23.86
N PHE A 266 7.36 2.98 -24.56
CA PHE A 266 7.19 1.63 -25.09
C PHE A 266 7.23 1.65 -26.61
N LYS A 267 7.56 0.50 -27.19
CA LYS A 267 7.66 0.31 -28.64
C LYS A 267 6.61 -0.69 -29.11
N ILE A 268 6.11 -0.51 -30.33
CA ILE A 268 5.25 -1.45 -31.05
C ILE A 268 5.95 -1.79 -32.36
N CYS A 269 6.15 -3.09 -32.58
CA CYS A 269 6.91 -3.60 -33.73
C CYS A 269 6.16 -3.35 -35.03
N GLY A 270 6.80 -2.69 -35.98
CA GLY A 270 6.24 -2.46 -37.32
C GLY A 270 5.97 -3.75 -38.10
N SER A 271 6.76 -4.80 -37.87
CA SER A 271 6.61 -6.09 -38.56
C SER A 271 5.51 -6.96 -37.95
N CYS A 272 5.46 -7.09 -36.62
CA CYS A 272 4.45 -7.92 -35.95
C CYS A 272 3.09 -7.22 -35.84
N SER A 273 3.04 -5.89 -35.99
CA SER A 273 1.82 -5.09 -35.82
C SER A 273 1.65 -4.08 -36.95
N GLU A 274 2.07 -4.43 -38.17
CA GLU A 274 2.04 -3.56 -39.34
C GLU A 274 0.67 -2.91 -39.54
N THR A 275 -0.39 -3.72 -39.54
CA THR A 275 -1.76 -3.22 -39.71
C THR A 275 -2.14 -2.20 -38.64
N ALA A 276 -1.76 -2.42 -37.37
CA ALA A 276 -2.07 -1.50 -36.28
C ALA A 276 -1.29 -0.17 -36.42
N VAL A 277 -0.03 -0.24 -36.84
CA VAL A 277 0.82 0.94 -37.09
C VAL A 277 0.31 1.73 -38.30
N LEU A 278 -0.01 1.07 -39.40
CA LEU A 278 -0.58 1.70 -40.59
C LEU A 278 -1.95 2.34 -40.31
N GLN A 279 -2.83 1.66 -39.57
CA GLN A 279 -4.12 2.22 -39.15
C GLN A 279 -3.95 3.45 -38.24
N THR A 280 -2.99 3.42 -37.33
CA THR A 280 -2.62 4.56 -36.46
C THR A 280 -2.23 5.78 -37.30
N ILE A 281 -1.40 5.58 -38.32
CA ILE A 281 -0.95 6.64 -39.23
C ILE A 281 -2.12 7.17 -40.07
N ALA A 282 -2.96 6.28 -40.61
CA ALA A 282 -4.09 6.63 -41.48
C ALA A 282 -5.21 7.34 -40.73
N LEU A 283 -5.55 6.89 -39.52
CA LEU A 283 -6.67 7.41 -38.73
C LEU A 283 -6.29 8.55 -37.78
N HIS A 284 -5.01 8.90 -37.67
CA HIS A 284 -4.52 9.90 -36.72
C HIS A 284 -4.87 9.59 -35.25
N LYS A 285 -5.01 8.30 -34.93
CA LYS A 285 -5.40 7.81 -33.60
C LYS A 285 -4.28 6.97 -33.03
N GLU A 286 -4.13 6.99 -31.70
CA GLU A 286 -3.17 6.10 -31.04
C GLU A 286 -3.54 4.64 -31.29
N PRO A 287 -2.54 3.75 -31.42
CA PRO A 287 -2.80 2.33 -31.57
C PRO A 287 -3.54 1.83 -30.33
N PRO A 288 -4.48 0.87 -30.52
CA PRO A 288 -5.22 0.29 -29.43
C PRO A 288 -4.25 -0.30 -28.42
N SER A 289 -4.37 0.12 -27.16
CA SER A 289 -3.53 -0.37 -26.06
C SER A 289 -3.83 -1.84 -25.73
N GLN A 290 -4.97 -2.38 -26.19
CA GLN A 290 -5.37 -3.78 -26.05
C GLN A 290 -4.97 -4.56 -27.31
N GLY A 291 -4.17 -5.62 -27.14
CA GLY A 291 -3.84 -6.57 -28.20
C GLY A 291 -2.54 -6.31 -28.97
N SER A 292 -1.95 -5.12 -28.88
CA SER A 292 -0.61 -4.87 -29.45
C SER A 292 0.46 -5.20 -28.41
N LEU A 293 1.40 -6.09 -28.76
CA LEU A 293 2.58 -6.39 -27.94
C LEU A 293 3.47 -5.15 -27.87
N MET A 294 3.32 -4.41 -26.76
CA MET A 294 4.24 -3.33 -26.39
C MET A 294 5.47 -3.92 -25.72
N TYR A 295 6.65 -3.44 -26.08
CA TYR A 295 7.90 -3.91 -25.50
C TYR A 295 8.83 -2.76 -25.11
N GLU A 296 9.74 -3.07 -24.19
CA GLU A 296 10.88 -2.25 -23.77
C GLU A 296 12.16 -2.80 -24.42
N GLY A 297 13.22 -2.00 -24.49
CA GLY A 297 14.51 -2.45 -25.05
C GLY A 297 14.64 -2.27 -26.57
N ASN A 298 15.70 -2.83 -27.14
CA ASN A 298 16.15 -2.51 -28.51
C ASN A 298 15.59 -3.42 -29.60
N SER A 299 15.02 -4.58 -29.26
CA SER A 299 14.47 -5.55 -30.22
C SER A 299 13.10 -6.03 -29.80
N CYS A 300 12.27 -6.41 -30.77
CA CYS A 300 10.95 -6.98 -30.52
C CYS A 300 11.08 -8.39 -29.92
N PRO A 301 10.39 -8.71 -28.80
CA PRO A 301 10.49 -10.03 -28.17
C PRO A 301 9.90 -11.19 -29.01
N GLU A 302 9.07 -10.89 -30.01
CA GLU A 302 8.40 -11.91 -30.85
C GLU A 302 9.19 -12.27 -32.10
N CYS A 303 9.79 -11.29 -32.78
CA CYS A 303 10.48 -11.50 -34.06
C CYS A 303 11.97 -11.15 -34.02
N ASP A 304 12.48 -10.68 -32.88
CA ASP A 304 13.87 -10.24 -32.66
C ASP A 304 14.35 -9.09 -33.58
N ILE A 305 13.44 -8.49 -34.36
CA ILE A 305 13.77 -7.37 -35.24
C ILE A 305 14.11 -6.15 -34.36
N PRO A 306 15.27 -5.50 -34.59
CA PRO A 306 15.64 -4.27 -33.90
C PRO A 306 14.64 -3.14 -34.16
N ALA A 307 14.45 -2.27 -33.17
CA ALA A 307 13.60 -1.10 -33.27
C ALA A 307 14.13 -0.13 -34.34
N ASN A 308 13.50 -0.13 -35.52
CA ASN A 308 13.79 0.80 -36.60
C ASN A 308 12.90 2.04 -36.48
N ARG A 309 13.50 3.25 -36.49
CA ARG A 309 12.80 4.54 -36.36
C ARG A 309 11.72 4.78 -37.43
N ALA A 310 11.86 4.20 -38.62
CA ALA A 310 10.93 4.37 -39.73
C ALA A 310 9.69 3.46 -39.63
N THR A 311 9.77 2.34 -38.91
CA THR A 311 8.71 1.33 -38.86
C THR A 311 8.19 1.05 -37.46
N THR A 312 8.97 1.37 -36.42
CA THR A 312 8.59 1.16 -35.02
C THR A 312 7.79 2.34 -34.51
N TYR A 313 6.65 2.06 -33.90
CA TYR A 313 5.85 3.08 -33.22
C TYR A 313 6.26 3.18 -31.75
N HIS A 314 6.65 4.37 -31.31
CA HIS A 314 7.00 4.66 -29.92
C HIS A 314 5.87 5.42 -29.23
N LYS A 315 5.47 4.95 -28.04
CA LYS A 315 4.32 5.45 -27.27
C LYS A 315 4.69 5.70 -25.82
N ALA A 316 4.13 6.75 -25.23
CA ALA A 316 4.18 6.95 -23.79
C ALA A 316 3.13 6.07 -23.07
N ARG A 317 3.56 5.26 -22.11
CA ARG A 317 2.70 4.57 -21.15
C ARG A 317 2.79 5.27 -19.80
N LYS A 318 1.69 5.86 -19.35
CA LYS A 318 1.60 6.55 -18.06
C LYS A 318 1.47 5.58 -16.90
N ASN A 319 1.87 6.06 -15.72
CA ASN A 319 1.77 5.35 -14.45
C ASN A 319 2.54 4.02 -14.48
N TRP A 320 3.74 4.03 -15.05
CA TRP A 320 4.64 2.89 -15.02
C TRP A 320 5.56 3.01 -13.80
N ILE A 321 5.76 1.90 -13.08
CA ILE A 321 6.73 1.85 -11.99
C ILE A 321 8.11 1.61 -12.60
N LEU A 322 9.07 2.46 -12.26
CA LEU A 322 10.44 2.37 -12.75
C LEU A 322 11.44 2.75 -11.67
N ILE A 323 12.69 2.34 -11.87
CA ILE A 323 13.83 2.79 -11.06
C ILE A 323 14.77 3.53 -12.03
N PRO A 324 15.08 4.81 -11.77
CA PRO A 324 16.05 5.55 -12.58
C PRO A 324 17.45 4.95 -12.51
N TYR A 325 18.23 5.17 -13.56
CA TYR A 325 19.61 4.67 -13.67
C TYR A 325 20.50 5.15 -12.51
N GLU A 326 20.34 6.40 -12.05
CA GLU A 326 21.08 6.96 -10.93
C GLU A 326 20.81 6.24 -9.58
N PHE A 327 19.74 5.44 -9.50
CA PHE A 327 19.41 4.57 -8.36
C PHE A 327 19.69 3.09 -8.66
N GLY A 328 20.50 2.79 -9.68
CA GLY A 328 20.82 1.42 -10.09
C GLY A 328 19.76 0.76 -10.97
N GLY A 329 18.75 1.51 -11.42
CA GLY A 329 17.74 1.00 -12.32
C GLY A 329 18.18 1.00 -13.79
N ALA A 330 17.19 0.85 -14.68
CA ALA A 330 17.41 0.67 -16.12
C ALA A 330 16.68 1.75 -16.94
N TYR A 331 16.41 2.92 -16.35
CA TYR A 331 15.65 3.97 -17.03
C TYR A 331 16.37 5.31 -16.97
N GLU A 332 16.37 6.02 -18.09
CA GLU A 332 16.91 7.37 -18.21
C GLU A 332 15.84 8.32 -18.77
N MET A 333 15.90 9.59 -18.38
CA MET A 333 15.02 10.61 -18.95
C MET A 333 15.59 11.08 -20.28
N LEU A 334 14.79 10.95 -21.34
CA LEU A 334 15.14 11.48 -22.65
C LEU A 334 14.07 12.45 -23.13
N ASP A 335 14.53 13.46 -23.87
CA ASP A 335 13.64 14.35 -24.59
C ASP A 335 13.19 13.70 -25.90
N ARG A 336 11.88 13.81 -26.17
CA ARG A 336 11.21 13.33 -27.37
C ARG A 336 10.32 14.40 -27.98
N TRP A 337 10.23 14.40 -29.30
CA TRP A 337 9.15 15.03 -30.03
C TRP A 337 7.93 14.12 -30.04
N ARG A 338 6.73 14.69 -29.82
CA ARG A 338 5.45 13.99 -30.02
C ARG A 338 4.79 14.47 -31.30
N CYS A 339 4.66 13.56 -32.27
CA CYS A 339 4.01 13.83 -33.55
C CYS A 339 2.57 14.33 -33.36
N PRO A 340 2.18 15.50 -33.88
CA PRO A 340 0.80 15.95 -33.81
C PRO A 340 -0.13 15.10 -34.70
N ARG A 341 0.42 14.47 -35.75
CA ARG A 341 -0.32 13.65 -36.71
C ARG A 341 -0.58 12.22 -36.21
N CYS A 342 0.47 11.47 -35.90
CA CYS A 342 0.36 10.05 -35.52
C CYS A 342 0.64 9.77 -34.03
N ARG A 343 0.96 10.80 -33.23
CA ARG A 343 1.32 10.68 -31.80
C ARG A 343 2.59 9.88 -31.49
N ASN A 344 3.31 9.40 -32.49
CA ASN A 344 4.61 8.74 -32.34
C ASN A 344 5.59 9.64 -31.58
N LEU A 345 6.33 9.04 -30.64
CA LEU A 345 7.48 9.66 -29.99
C LEU A 345 8.74 9.45 -30.83
N PHE A 346 9.59 10.46 -30.96
CA PHE A 346 10.86 10.31 -31.67
C PHE A 346 11.94 11.27 -31.15
N PRO A 347 13.24 10.99 -31.39
CA PRO A 347 14.34 11.81 -30.88
C PRO A 347 14.26 13.29 -31.30
N VAL A 348 14.71 14.19 -30.41
CA VAL A 348 14.64 15.64 -30.64
C VAL A 348 15.56 16.16 -31.75
N ASN A 349 16.58 15.39 -32.13
CA ASN A 349 17.50 15.72 -33.22
C ASN A 349 16.91 15.46 -34.62
N LEU A 350 15.70 14.89 -34.73
CA LEU A 350 15.01 14.73 -35.99
C LEU A 350 14.00 15.87 -36.20
N ALA A 351 14.07 16.53 -37.35
CA ALA A 351 13.16 17.63 -37.70
C ALA A 351 11.77 17.14 -38.17
N ILE A 352 11.67 15.90 -38.64
CA ILE A 352 10.47 15.33 -39.25
C ILE A 352 10.14 14.01 -38.56
N CYS A 353 8.85 13.77 -38.30
CA CYS A 353 8.41 12.49 -37.74
C CYS A 353 8.77 11.33 -38.71
N PRO A 354 9.61 10.37 -38.30
CA PRO A 354 10.13 9.34 -39.21
C PRO A 354 9.06 8.35 -39.69
N LEU A 355 7.92 8.28 -38.98
CA LEU A 355 6.85 7.34 -39.27
C LEU A 355 5.81 7.86 -40.27
N CYS A 356 5.58 9.18 -40.32
CA CYS A 356 4.52 9.77 -41.17
C CYS A 356 4.95 11.05 -41.90
N SER A 357 6.25 11.34 -41.90
CA SER A 357 6.90 12.45 -42.60
C SER A 357 6.33 13.84 -42.26
N THR A 358 5.69 13.98 -41.10
CA THR A 358 5.10 15.25 -40.68
C THR A 358 6.16 16.18 -40.11
N ALA A 359 6.32 17.36 -40.71
CA ALA A 359 7.28 18.40 -40.33
C ALA A 359 6.69 19.49 -39.40
N THR A 360 5.40 19.44 -39.06
CA THR A 360 4.72 20.48 -38.26
C THR A 360 5.31 20.64 -36.85
N PRO A 361 5.03 21.76 -36.14
CA PRO A 361 5.59 22.01 -34.81
C PRO A 361 5.32 20.83 -33.87
N GLN A 362 6.41 20.27 -33.37
CA GLN A 362 6.38 19.10 -32.51
C GLN A 362 6.30 19.55 -31.05
N ARG A 363 5.50 18.87 -30.23
CA ARG A 363 5.51 19.12 -28.78
C ARG A 363 6.66 18.35 -28.15
N LYS A 364 7.59 19.06 -27.51
CA LYS A 364 8.66 18.45 -26.71
C LYS A 364 8.05 17.81 -25.46
N THR A 365 8.47 16.59 -25.15
CA THR A 365 8.12 15.89 -23.92
C THR A 365 9.35 15.19 -23.37
N THR A 366 9.54 15.24 -22.07
CA THR A 366 10.53 14.42 -21.37
C THR A 366 9.84 13.12 -20.96
N ILE A 367 10.48 11.98 -21.19
CA ILE A 367 9.93 10.66 -20.91
C ILE A 367 11.04 9.71 -20.47
N TRP A 368 10.71 8.74 -19.62
CA TRP A 368 11.63 7.69 -19.22
C TRP A 368 11.76 6.64 -20.33
N VAL A 369 12.99 6.23 -20.63
CA VAL A 369 13.29 5.24 -21.66
C VAL A 369 14.14 4.14 -21.05
N TYR A 370 13.80 2.89 -21.34
CA TYR A 370 14.54 1.73 -20.87
C TYR A 370 15.93 1.65 -21.54
N SER A 371 16.98 1.64 -20.72
CA SER A 371 18.41 1.67 -21.06
C SER A 371 19.17 0.78 -20.07
N PRO A 372 19.16 -0.56 -20.27
CA PRO A 372 19.60 -1.55 -19.27
C PRO A 372 21.12 -1.68 -19.12
N LEU A 373 21.84 -1.32 -20.17
CA LEU A 373 23.27 -1.12 -20.14
C LEU A 373 23.36 0.38 -20.09
N GLY A 374 23.77 0.99 -18.97
CA GLY A 374 24.13 2.40 -19.00
C GLY A 374 25.05 2.60 -20.18
N ARG A 375 24.55 3.17 -21.27
CA ARG A 375 25.35 3.29 -22.48
C ARG A 375 26.54 4.15 -22.08
N PRO A 376 27.75 3.86 -22.59
CA PRO A 376 28.66 4.96 -22.86
C PRO A 376 27.83 5.90 -23.74
N LEU A 377 27.47 7.07 -23.20
CA LEU A 377 26.61 8.06 -23.86
C LEU A 377 26.97 8.12 -25.33
N ASP A 378 25.98 7.89 -26.21
CA ASP A 378 26.12 7.86 -27.66
C ASP A 378 27.11 8.95 -28.12
N GLY A 379 28.35 8.52 -28.33
CA GLY A 379 29.48 9.33 -28.72
C GLY A 379 30.24 8.54 -29.78
N GLU A 380 30.01 8.95 -31.03
CA GLU A 380 30.98 8.79 -32.13
C GLU A 380 31.10 7.44 -32.87
N GLU A 381 30.01 6.74 -33.21
CA GLU A 381 30.11 5.68 -34.24
C GLU A 381 29.32 5.88 -35.54
N ASP A 382 28.48 6.93 -35.65
CA ASP A 382 27.81 7.28 -36.93
C ASP A 382 28.40 8.54 -37.59
N ALA A 383 29.73 8.58 -37.70
CA ALA A 383 30.46 9.49 -38.60
C ALA A 383 31.55 8.73 -39.38
N GLN A 384 31.14 7.72 -40.17
CA GLN A 384 31.89 7.23 -41.34
C GLN A 384 30.96 7.07 -42.54
#